data_AF-A0A7K6U2M9-F1
#
_entry.id   AF-A0A7K6U2M9-F1
#
_cell.length_a   1.000
_cell.length_b   1.000
_cell.length_c   1.000
_cell.angle_alpha   90.00
_cell.angle_beta   90.00
_cell.angle_gamma   90.00
#
_symmetry.space_group_name_H-M   'P 1'
#
loop_
_entity.id
_entity.type
_entity.pdbx_description
1 polymer ?
#
loop_
_entity_poly.entity_id
_entity_poly.type
_entity_poly.pdbx_seq_one_letter_code
_entity_poly.pdbx_strand_id
1 'polypeptide(L)'
;RPPAVICYICGREYRTKSISIHEPKCVKKWHQETDMLPKQLRRPESKKSEVSPRKVFYDLDSLNEAAWISAQNQLVLCDICGRTFLPDRLITHQKSCKTK
;
A
#
# COMPACT_ATOMS: atom_id res chain seq x y z
N ARG A 1 2.29 -23.17 3.84
CA ARG A 1 2.81 -21.78 3.77
C ARG A 1 2.45 -21.09 5.09
N PRO A 2 3.39 -20.40 5.78
CA PRO A 2 3.02 -19.61 6.95
C PRO A 2 2.03 -18.50 6.56
N PRO A 3 1.10 -18.09 7.44
CA PRO A 3 0.14 -17.02 7.15
C PRO A 3 0.90 -15.72 6.85
N ALA A 4 0.70 -15.21 5.64
CA ALA A 4 1.19 -13.91 5.22
C ALA A 4 0.10 -12.86 5.46
N VAL A 5 0.51 -11.65 5.82
CA VAL A 5 -0.35 -10.48 6.00
C VAL A 5 0.06 -9.45 4.94
N ILE A 6 -0.92 -8.93 4.21
CA ILE A 6 -0.69 -7.90 3.20
C ILE A 6 -0.73 -6.53 3.88
N CYS A 7 0.27 -5.69 3.60
CA CYS A 7 0.23 -4.30 4.01
C CYS A 7 -0.82 -3.54 3.19
N TYR A 8 -1.80 -2.93 3.87
CA TYR A 8 -2.89 -2.21 3.22
C TYR A 8 -2.48 -0.91 2.50
N ILE A 9 -1.24 -0.46 2.68
CA ILE A 9 -0.70 0.75 2.04
C ILE A 9 0.12 0.38 0.81
N CYS A 10 1.07 -0.55 0.95
CA CYS A 10 2.02 -0.86 -0.12
C CYS A 10 1.76 -2.20 -0.85
N GLY A 11 0.81 -3.00 -0.37
CA GLY A 11 0.38 -4.25 -1.00
C GLY A 11 1.39 -5.40 -0.89
N ARG A 12 2.49 -5.24 -0.14
CA ARG A 12 3.49 -6.30 0.05
C ARG A 12 3.07 -7.27 1.13
N GLU A 13 3.44 -8.53 0.92
CA GLU A 13 3.24 -9.63 1.87
C GLU A 13 4.34 -9.64 2.93
N TYR A 14 3.93 -9.77 4.19
CA TYR A 14 4.82 -9.88 5.35
C TYR A 14 4.40 -11.05 6.22
N ARG A 15 5.30 -11.55 7.08
CA ARG A 15 4.87 -12.45 8.16
C ARG A 15 4.18 -11.63 9.25
N THR A 16 3.29 -12.25 10.00
CA THR A 16 2.56 -11.63 11.13
C THR A 16 3.44 -10.89 12.13
N LYS A 17 4.68 -11.36 12.37
CA LYS A 17 5.65 -10.66 13.23
C LYS A 17 6.31 -9.46 12.54
N SER A 18 6.63 -9.59 11.25
CA SER A 18 7.33 -8.53 10.51
C SER A 18 6.40 -7.39 10.06
N ILE A 19 5.09 -7.65 9.85
CA ILE A 19 4.13 -6.60 9.52
C ILE A 19 4.02 -5.55 10.64
N SER A 20 4.11 -5.96 11.90
CA SER A 20 4.06 -5.05 13.07
C SER A 20 5.19 -4.03 13.09
N ILE A 21 6.34 -4.35 12.48
CA ILE A 21 7.49 -3.44 12.35
C ILE A 21 7.41 -2.62 11.07
N HIS A 22 6.87 -3.23 10.00
CA HIS A 22 6.73 -2.59 8.69
C HIS A 22 5.63 -1.52 8.67
N GLU A 23 4.43 -1.84 9.14
CA GLU A 23 3.24 -1.01 9.07
C GLU A 23 3.46 0.42 9.57
N PRO A 24 3.97 0.68 10.80
CA PRO A 24 4.17 2.05 11.27
C PRO A 24 5.18 2.83 10.41
N LYS A 25 6.20 2.16 9.88
CA LYS A 25 7.18 2.78 8.98
C LYS A 25 6.55 3.11 7.62
N CYS A 26 5.70 2.22 7.11
CA CYS A 26 5.00 2.39 5.85
C CYS A 26 3.97 3.53 5.93
N VAL A 27 3.18 3.59 7.01
CA VAL A 27 2.23 4.66 7.31
C VAL A 27 2.95 6.01 7.36
N LYS A 28 4.04 6.11 8.13
CA LYS A 28 4.82 7.35 8.24
C LYS A 28 5.34 7.83 6.89
N LYS A 29 5.90 6.94 6.06
CA LYS A 29 6.38 7.28 4.72
C LYS A 29 5.24 7.77 3.83
N TRP A 30 4.10 7.09 3.85
CA TRP A 30 2.91 7.47 3.08
C TRP A 30 2.37 8.85 3.47
N HIS A 31 2.31 9.16 4.77
CA HIS A 31 1.89 10.48 5.24
C HIS A 31 2.82 11.58 4.77
N GLN A 32 4.14 11.35 4.81
CA GLN A 32 5.13 12.32 4.31
C GLN A 32 4.96 12.58 2.82
N GLU A 33 4.80 11.53 2.02
CA GLU A 33 4.55 11.65 0.58
C GLU A 33 3.23 12.37 0.28
N THR A 34 2.17 12.04 1.03
CA THR A 34 0.85 12.66 0.86
C THR A 34 0.86 14.13 1.27
N ASP A 35 1.54 14.50 2.35
CA ASP A 35 1.62 15.90 2.78
C ASP A 35 2.39 16.77 1.77
N MET A 36 3.44 16.20 1.16
CA MET A 36 4.20 16.84 0.08
C MET A 36 3.39 16.99 -1.22
N LEU A 37 2.30 16.22 -1.40
CA LEU A 37 1.43 16.37 -2.56
C LEU A 37 0.45 17.55 -2.39
N PRO A 38 0.12 18.28 -3.48
CA PRO A 38 -0.94 19.28 -3.48
C PRO A 38 -2.25 18.70 -2.92
N LYS A 39 -3.04 19.50 -2.18
CA LYS A 39 -4.31 19.04 -1.54
C LYS A 39 -5.23 18.25 -2.48
N GLN A 40 -5.24 18.60 -3.77
CA GLN A 40 -6.07 17.96 -4.81
C GLN A 40 -5.57 16.56 -5.22
N LEU A 41 -4.29 16.26 -4.98
CA LEU A 41 -3.65 14.97 -5.24
C LEU A 41 -3.46 14.13 -3.96
N ARG A 42 -3.85 14.67 -2.80
CA ARG A 42 -3.80 13.95 -1.54
C ARG A 42 -4.83 12.85 -1.57
N ARG A 43 -4.36 11.62 -1.37
CA ARG A 43 -5.25 10.46 -1.30
C ARG A 43 -5.78 10.32 0.13
N PRO A 44 -7.04 9.94 0.33
CA PRO A 44 -7.54 9.60 1.66
C PRO A 44 -6.70 8.48 2.26
N GLU A 45 -6.40 8.60 3.56
CA GLU A 45 -5.74 7.56 4.31
C GLU A 45 -6.57 6.28 4.23
N SER A 46 -5.93 5.18 3.83
CA SER A 46 -6.57 3.88 3.92
C SER A 46 -6.89 3.62 5.39
N LYS A 47 -8.19 3.53 5.70
CA LYS A 47 -8.66 3.23 7.04
C LYS A 47 -8.11 1.87 7.44
N LYS A 48 -7.25 1.84 8.45
CA LYS A 48 -6.84 0.60 9.09
C LYS A 48 -8.09 -0.05 9.67
N SER A 49 -8.46 -1.21 9.15
CA SER A 49 -9.49 -2.03 9.79
C SER A 49 -8.96 -2.44 11.15
N GLU A 50 -9.60 -2.00 12.23
CA GLU A 50 -9.26 -2.39 13.60
C GLU A 50 -9.71 -3.83 13.84
N VAL A 51 -8.96 -4.79 13.30
CA VAL A 51 -9.29 -6.20 13.45
C VAL A 51 -8.63 -6.75 14.70
N SER A 52 -9.45 -7.18 15.66
CA SER A 52 -8.99 -7.86 16.86
C SER A 52 -8.18 -9.12 16.48
N PRO A 53 -7.02 -9.39 17.11
CA PRO A 53 -6.17 -10.56 16.80
C PRO A 53 -6.89 -11.91 16.90
N ARG A 54 -8.01 -11.96 17.64
CA ARG A 54 -8.85 -13.16 17.79
C ARG A 54 -9.70 -13.47 16.54
N LYS A 55 -10.01 -12.46 15.70
CA LYS A 55 -10.72 -12.63 14.41
C LYS A 55 -9.78 -12.96 13.23
N VAL A 56 -8.49 -12.66 13.36
CA VAL A 56 -7.49 -12.88 12.30
C VAL A 56 -7.34 -14.36 11.92
N PHE A 57 -7.65 -15.29 12.83
CA PHE A 57 -7.49 -16.72 12.56
C PHE A 57 -8.54 -17.33 11.62
N TYR A 58 -9.76 -16.78 11.56
CA TYR A 58 -10.82 -17.32 10.70
C TYR A 58 -10.97 -16.57 9.37
N ASP A 59 -10.48 -15.33 9.28
CA ASP A 59 -10.78 -14.42 8.17
C ASP A 59 -9.52 -13.77 7.57
N LEU A 60 -8.35 -14.40 7.73
CA LEU A 60 -7.08 -13.82 7.25
C LEU A 60 -7.10 -13.52 5.75
N ASP A 61 -7.76 -14.37 4.96
CA ASP A 61 -7.84 -14.23 3.51
C ASP A 61 -8.65 -12.98 3.12
N SER A 62 -9.83 -12.79 3.70
CA SER A 62 -10.65 -11.59 3.48
C SER A 62 -9.99 -10.31 3.99
N LEU A 63 -9.23 -10.38 5.10
CA LEU A 63 -8.41 -9.25 5.56
C LEU A 63 -7.29 -8.90 4.58
N ASN A 64 -6.64 -9.92 4.04
CA ASN A 64 -5.61 -9.74 3.02
C ASN A 64 -6.19 -9.18 1.73
N GLU A 65 -7.36 -9.64 1.31
CA GLU A 65 -8.08 -9.11 0.16
C GLU A 65 -8.43 -7.64 0.35
N ALA A 66 -9.02 -7.26 1.48
CA ALA A 66 -9.34 -5.87 1.81
C ALA A 66 -8.08 -4.99 1.87
N ALA A 67 -6.99 -5.51 2.45
CA ALA A 67 -5.69 -4.83 2.46
C ALA A 67 -5.12 -4.69 1.05
N TRP A 68 -5.25 -5.71 0.21
CA TRP A 68 -4.78 -5.68 -1.17
C TRP A 68 -5.56 -4.65 -1.99
N ILE A 69 -6.88 -4.62 -1.91
CA ILE A 69 -7.74 -3.61 -2.56
C ILE A 69 -7.35 -2.20 -2.10
N SER A 70 -7.15 -2.02 -0.80
CA SER A 70 -6.70 -0.75 -0.23
C SER A 70 -5.36 -0.30 -0.82
N ALA A 71 -4.40 -1.22 -0.97
CA ALA A 71 -3.10 -0.93 -1.55
C ALA A 71 -3.19 -0.64 -3.06
N GLN A 72 -4.07 -1.31 -3.80
CA GLN A 72 -4.31 -1.00 -5.22
C GLN A 72 -4.84 0.42 -5.41
N ASN A 73 -5.75 0.85 -4.52
CA ASN A 73 -6.23 2.22 -4.50
C ASN A 73 -5.13 3.24 -4.21
N GLN A 74 -3.97 2.82 -3.67
CA GLN A 74 -2.80 3.66 -3.45
C GLN A 74 -1.85 3.74 -4.67
N LEU A 75 -2.15 3.08 -5.78
CA LEU A 75 -1.34 3.18 -6.99
C LEU A 75 -1.74 4.36 -7.89
N VAL A 76 -0.76 4.93 -8.59
CA VAL A 76 -0.92 6.05 -9.52
C VAL A 76 -0.47 5.61 -10.90
N LEU A 77 -1.19 6.03 -11.94
CA LEU A 77 -0.87 5.72 -13.33
C LEU A 77 0.35 6.54 -13.79
N CYS A 78 1.21 5.92 -14.59
CA CYS A 78 2.28 6.61 -15.30
C CYS A 78 1.73 7.27 -16.56
N ASP A 79 1.89 8.58 -16.70
CA ASP A 79 1.39 9.34 -17.86
C ASP A 79 2.03 8.93 -19.20
N ILE A 80 3.20 8.27 -19.16
CA ILE A 80 3.96 7.88 -20.36
C ILE A 80 3.54 6.51 -20.89
N CYS A 81 3.34 5.52 -20.01
CA CYS A 81 3.08 4.12 -20.41
C CYS A 81 1.80 3.52 -19.82
N GLY A 82 1.07 4.25 -18.97
CA GLY A 82 -0.19 3.81 -18.36
C GLY A 82 -0.05 2.76 -17.24
N ARG A 83 1.17 2.34 -16.86
CA ARG A 83 1.37 1.37 -15.77
C ARG A 83 1.16 2.03 -14.40
N THR A 84 0.62 1.28 -13.44
CA THR A 84 0.37 1.74 -12.08
C THR A 84 1.57 1.50 -11.16
N PHE A 85 1.90 2.48 -10.32
CA PHE A 85 3.00 2.40 -9.36
C PHE A 85 2.65 3.12 -8.06
N LEU A 86 3.32 2.76 -6.96
CA LEU A 86 3.36 3.64 -5.79
C LEU A 86 4.12 4.93 -6.14
N PRO A 87 3.73 6.10 -5.60
CA PRO A 87 4.34 7.39 -5.94
C PRO A 87 5.88 7.39 -5.91
N ASP A 88 6.49 6.85 -4.86
CA ASP A 88 7.95 6.67 -4.71
C ASP A 88 8.60 5.92 -5.89
N ARG A 89 7.96 4.84 -6.36
CA ARG A 89 8.46 4.04 -7.48
C ARG A 89 8.17 4.69 -8.83
N LEU A 90 7.07 5.43 -8.93
CA LEU A 90 6.67 6.12 -10.15
C LEU A 90 7.74 7.12 -10.57
N ILE A 91 8.29 7.90 -9.63
CA ILE A 91 9.35 8.89 -9.90
C ILE A 91 10.57 8.22 -10.54
N THR A 92 11.01 7.08 -10.01
CA THR A 92 12.16 6.36 -10.55
C THR A 92 11.84 5.75 -11.91
N HIS A 93 10.63 5.20 -12.07
CA HIS A 93 10.17 4.65 -13.34
C HIS A 93 10.08 5.71 -14.44
N GLN A 94 9.48 6.88 -14.17
CA GLN A 94 9.30 7.96 -15.14
C GLN A 94 10.63 8.44 -15.74
N LYS A 95 11.72 8.45 -14.95
CA LYS A 95 13.07 8.81 -15.42
C LYS A 95 13.59 7.93 -16.56
N SER A 96 13.19 6.66 -16.61
CA SER A 96 13.62 5.69 -17.63
C SER A 96 12.45 5.15 -18.45
N CYS A 97 11.26 5.73 -18.29
CA CYS A 97 10.06 5.24 -18.95
C CYS A 97 10.16 5.55 -20.45
N LYS A 98 9.89 4.53 -21.27
CA LYS A 98 9.79 4.69 -22.72
C LYS A 98 8.33 4.54 -23.12
N THR A 99 7.92 5.27 -24.15
CA THR A 99 6.60 5.12 -24.75
C THR A 99 6.44 3.67 -25.21
N LYS A 100 5.22 3.15 -25.09
CA LYS A 100 4.92 1.79 -25.50
C LYS A 100 4.89 1.67 -27.03
#